data_AF-A0A1Q9GV34-F1
#
_entry.id   AF-A0A1Q9GV34-F1
#
_cell.length_a   1.000
_cell.length_b   1.000
_cell.length_c   1.000
_cell.angle_alpha   90.00
_cell.angle_beta   90.00
_cell.angle_gamma   90.00
#
_symmetry.space_group_name_H-M   'P 1'
#
loop_
_entity.id
_entity.type
_entity.pdbx_description
1 polymer ?
#
loop_
_entity_poly.entity_id
_entity_poly.type
_entity_poly.pdbx_seq_one_letter_code
_entity_poly.pdbx_strand_id
1 'polypeptide(L)'
;MKQLYFTIVLLILAGCAETNTSYQLYPDEYVSDVKYDSIYYYGYNHGCDSALDKIGMDGYNYLKDNTFINTDTRYSDGWEAGYQACSSGERNVIEL
;
A
#
# COMPACT_ATOMS: atom_id res chain seq x y z
N MET A 1 38.30 36.65 28.03
CA MET A 1 37.43 36.39 26.86
C MET A 1 37.73 35.06 26.14
N LYS A 2 38.99 34.64 25.96
CA LYS A 2 39.34 33.33 25.34
C LYS A 2 38.89 32.07 26.11
N GLN A 3 38.86 32.14 27.45
CA GLN A 3 38.52 31.00 28.32
C GLN A 3 37.02 30.65 28.36
N LEU A 4 36.14 31.58 27.99
CA LEU A 4 34.69 31.37 28.00
C LEU A 4 34.21 30.60 26.76
N TYR A 5 34.94 30.73 25.64
CA TYR A 5 34.65 30.01 24.40
C TYR A 5 34.97 28.51 24.51
N PHE A 6 35.96 28.15 25.32
CA PHE A 6 36.40 26.75 25.44
C PHE A 6 35.37 25.87 26.18
N THR A 7 34.59 26.46 27.10
CA THR A 7 33.57 25.75 27.88
C THR A 7 32.29 25.48 27.08
N ILE A 8 31.96 26.35 26.11
CA ILE A 8 30.72 26.23 25.32
C ILE A 8 30.84 25.11 24.28
N VAL A 9 32.03 24.89 23.71
CA VAL A 9 32.27 23.86 22.69
C VAL A 9 32.12 22.43 23.24
N LEU A 10 32.39 22.22 24.54
CA LEU A 10 32.25 20.91 25.19
C LEU A 10 30.79 20.50 25.48
N LEU A 11 29.86 21.45 25.53
CA LEU A 11 28.44 21.18 25.80
C LEU A 11 27.64 20.72 24.57
N ILE A 12 28.21 20.83 23.36
CA ILE A 12 27.51 20.52 22.10
C ILE A 12 27.59 19.03 21.75
N LEU A 13 28.50 18.27 22.38
CA LEU A 13 28.71 16.84 22.09
C LEU A 13 27.87 15.90 22.96
N ALA A 14 27.14 16.43 23.94
CA ALA A 14 26.27 15.62 24.79
C ALA A 14 24.80 15.76 24.35
N GLY A 15 24.37 14.86 23.48
CA GLY A 15 23.02 14.32 23.62
C GLY A 15 21.98 14.67 22.56
N CYS A 16 22.28 14.48 21.27
CA CYS A 16 21.27 13.84 20.42
C CYS A 16 21.33 12.34 20.74
N ALA A 17 20.70 11.92 21.84
CA ALA A 17 20.43 10.51 22.04
C ALA A 17 19.42 10.12 20.95
N GLU A 18 19.87 9.36 19.95
CA GLU A 18 18.96 8.72 19.01
C GLU A 18 18.08 7.77 19.81
N THR A 19 16.88 8.24 20.16
CA THR A 19 15.82 7.36 20.60
C THR A 19 15.49 6.45 19.42
N ASN A 20 16.06 5.24 19.43
CA ASN A 20 15.56 4.10 18.68
C ASN A 20 14.21 3.68 19.27
N THR A 21 13.24 4.59 19.24
CA THR A 21 11.86 4.27 19.54
C THR A 21 11.32 3.70 18.24
N SER A 22 11.28 2.38 18.16
CA SER A 22 10.36 1.68 17.28
C SER A 22 8.95 2.15 17.64
N TYR A 23 8.53 3.26 17.03
CA TYR A 23 7.25 3.87 17.31
C TYR A 23 6.20 3.03 16.60
N GLN A 24 5.61 2.10 17.34
CA GLN A 24 4.48 1.33 16.87
C GLN A 24 3.22 2.09 17.25
N LEU A 25 2.58 2.72 16.25
CA LEU A 25 1.37 3.53 16.44
C LEU A 25 0.19 2.66 16.94
N TYR A 26 0.21 1.36 16.63
CA TYR A 26 -0.80 0.40 17.02
C TYR A 26 -0.13 -0.88 17.55
N PRO A 27 -0.72 -1.57 18.55
CA PRO A 27 -0.29 -2.91 18.94
C PRO A 27 -0.32 -3.87 17.75
N ASP A 28 0.54 -4.90 17.73
CA ASP A 28 0.62 -5.91 16.65
C ASP A 28 -0.75 -6.52 16.31
N GLU A 29 -1.61 -6.71 17.31
CA GLU A 29 -2.98 -7.22 17.15
C GLU A 29 -3.86 -6.37 16.20
N TYR A 30 -3.54 -5.10 16.04
CA TYR A 30 -4.24 -4.16 15.16
C TYR A 30 -3.46 -3.86 13.87
N VAL A 31 -2.28 -4.46 13.70
CA VAL A 31 -1.55 -4.45 12.43
C VAL A 31 -2.09 -5.62 11.61
N SER A 32 -2.69 -5.31 10.47
CA SER A 32 -3.20 -6.32 9.57
C SER A 32 -2.04 -7.11 8.96
N ASP A 33 -1.94 -8.41 9.27
CA ASP A 33 -1.00 -9.35 8.62
C ASP A 33 -1.40 -9.70 7.17
N VAL A 34 -2.50 -9.11 6.69
CA VAL A 34 -2.97 -9.32 5.34
C VAL A 34 -1.98 -8.63 4.40
N LYS A 35 -1.25 -9.46 3.64
CA LYS A 35 -0.20 -9.05 2.69
C LYS A 35 -0.65 -7.95 1.71
N TYR A 36 -1.96 -7.81 1.52
CA TYR A 36 -2.60 -6.89 0.59
C TYR A 36 -3.65 -6.07 1.32
N ASP A 37 -3.68 -4.77 1.07
CA ASP A 37 -4.64 -3.86 1.69
C ASP A 37 -5.91 -3.66 0.83
N SER A 38 -6.83 -2.83 1.34
CA SER A 38 -8.09 -2.55 0.67
C SER A 38 -7.93 -1.96 -0.73
N ILE A 39 -6.81 -1.29 -1.04
CA ILE A 39 -6.54 -0.72 -2.36
C ILE A 39 -6.18 -1.83 -3.34
N TYR A 40 -5.38 -2.80 -2.92
CA TYR A 40 -5.09 -3.98 -3.72
C TYR A 40 -6.37 -4.77 -4.01
N TYR A 41 -7.22 -5.02 -3.02
CA TYR A 41 -8.50 -5.73 -3.22
C TYR A 41 -9.47 -4.99 -4.12
N TYR A 42 -9.54 -3.66 -3.98
CA TYR A 42 -10.30 -2.82 -4.90
C TYR A 42 -9.79 -2.94 -6.35
N GLY A 43 -8.46 -2.89 -6.54
CA GLY A 43 -7.82 -3.16 -7.83
C GLY A 43 -8.16 -4.53 -8.38
N TYR A 44 -8.02 -5.58 -7.56
CA TYR A 44 -8.28 -6.97 -7.93
C TYR A 44 -9.70 -7.18 -8.45
N ASN A 45 -10.71 -6.70 -7.73
CA ASN A 45 -12.10 -6.87 -8.14
C ASN A 45 -12.40 -6.12 -9.46
N HIS A 46 -11.85 -4.93 -9.64
CA HIS A 46 -11.93 -4.18 -10.91
C HIS A 46 -11.25 -4.90 -12.08
N GLY A 47 -10.10 -5.51 -11.82
CA GLY A 47 -9.38 -6.34 -12.78
C GLY A 47 -10.20 -7.54 -13.22
N CYS A 48 -10.81 -8.25 -12.26
CA CYS A 48 -11.66 -9.40 -12.53
C CYS A 48 -12.87 -9.02 -13.41
N ASP A 49 -13.61 -7.98 -13.04
CA ASP A 49 -14.76 -7.51 -13.83
C ASP A 49 -14.33 -7.12 -15.25
N SER A 50 -13.15 -6.51 -15.41
CA SER A 50 -12.59 -6.17 -16.72
C SER A 50 -12.25 -7.38 -17.58
N ALA A 51 -11.77 -8.47 -16.99
CA ALA A 51 -11.48 -9.70 -17.72
C ALA A 51 -12.77 -10.40 -18.19
N LEU A 52 -13.81 -10.41 -17.36
CA LEU A 52 -15.11 -11.00 -17.68
C LEU A 52 -15.85 -10.19 -18.75
N ASP A 53 -15.78 -8.85 -18.69
CA ASP A 53 -16.26 -7.97 -19.76
C ASP A 53 -15.52 -8.23 -21.08
N LYS A 54 -14.19 -8.40 -21.02
CA LYS A 54 -13.36 -8.60 -22.21
C LYS A 54 -13.75 -9.86 -23.01
N ILE A 55 -14.21 -10.90 -22.34
CA ILE A 55 -14.69 -12.14 -22.98
C ILE A 55 -16.19 -12.11 -23.31
N GLY A 56 -16.88 -11.00 -23.02
CA GLY A 56 -18.29 -10.78 -23.37
C GLY A 56 -19.28 -11.42 -22.41
N MET A 57 -18.93 -11.60 -21.13
CA MET A 57 -19.89 -12.07 -20.13
C MET A 57 -20.85 -10.95 -19.71
N ASP A 58 -22.15 -11.24 -19.80
CA ASP A 58 -23.19 -10.30 -19.39
C ASP A 58 -23.09 -9.95 -17.89
N GLY A 59 -23.33 -8.68 -17.58
CA GLY A 59 -23.34 -8.16 -16.21
C GLY A 59 -22.00 -7.65 -15.69
N TYR A 60 -20.93 -7.75 -16.47
CA TYR A 60 -19.61 -7.19 -16.16
C TYR A 60 -19.32 -5.96 -17.03
N ASN A 61 -18.41 -5.12 -16.56
CA ASN A 61 -17.94 -3.95 -17.30
C ASN A 61 -16.42 -3.85 -17.17
N TYR A 62 -15.77 -3.28 -18.20
CA TYR A 62 -14.38 -2.87 -18.07
C TYR A 62 -14.23 -1.76 -17.04
N LEU A 63 -13.53 -2.07 -15.94
CA LEU A 63 -13.32 -1.17 -14.81
C LEU A 63 -11.83 -1.04 -14.56
N LYS A 64 -11.24 0.08 -14.99
CA LYS A 64 -9.86 0.46 -14.67
C LYS A 64 -9.85 1.92 -14.24
N ASP A 65 -9.60 2.15 -12.95
CA ASP A 65 -9.60 3.50 -12.40
C ASP A 65 -8.29 4.21 -12.78
N ASN A 66 -8.39 5.16 -13.70
CA ASN A 66 -7.25 5.92 -14.21
C ASN A 66 -6.56 6.79 -13.13
N THR A 67 -7.28 7.14 -12.06
CA THR A 67 -6.70 7.88 -10.94
C THR A 67 -5.74 6.96 -10.20
N PHE A 68 -6.21 5.80 -9.76
CA PHE A 68 -5.42 4.87 -8.96
C PHE A 68 -4.36 4.13 -9.77
N ILE A 69 -4.63 3.75 -11.02
CA ILE A 69 -3.66 2.99 -11.84
C ILE A 69 -2.33 3.72 -12.05
N ASN A 70 -2.35 5.05 -12.01
CA ASN A 70 -1.18 5.89 -12.24
C ASN A 70 -0.56 6.43 -10.94
N THR A 71 -1.22 6.23 -9.79
CA THR A 71 -0.83 6.85 -8.52
C THR A 71 -0.58 5.85 -7.40
N ASP A 72 -1.11 4.63 -7.49
CA ASP A 72 -0.94 3.60 -6.47
C ASP A 72 -0.56 2.25 -7.10
N THR A 73 0.65 1.79 -6.82
CA THR A 73 1.16 0.52 -7.37
C THR A 73 0.38 -0.68 -6.86
N ARG A 74 -0.23 -0.61 -5.66
CA ARG A 74 -1.03 -1.72 -5.12
C ARG A 74 -2.32 -1.88 -5.89
N TYR A 75 -2.93 -0.77 -6.33
CA TYR A 75 -4.09 -0.82 -7.20
C TYR A 75 -3.73 -1.46 -8.54
N SER A 76 -2.62 -1.06 -9.17
CA SER A 76 -2.20 -1.63 -10.45
C SER A 76 -1.85 -3.11 -10.35
N ASP A 77 -1.16 -3.51 -9.28
CA ASP A 77 -0.80 -4.91 -9.03
C ASP A 77 -2.05 -5.76 -8.75
N GLY A 78 -3.00 -5.20 -7.99
CA GLY A 78 -4.30 -5.81 -7.75
C GLY A 78 -5.07 -6.01 -9.06
N TRP A 79 -5.20 -4.94 -9.85
CA TRP A 79 -5.91 -4.97 -11.12
C TRP A 79 -5.36 -6.01 -12.08
N GLU A 80 -4.04 -6.09 -12.24
CA GLU A 80 -3.43 -7.11 -13.09
C GLU A 80 -3.69 -8.51 -12.55
N ALA A 81 -3.51 -8.73 -11.24
CA ALA A 81 -3.74 -10.04 -10.64
C ALA A 81 -5.20 -10.51 -10.80
N GLY A 82 -6.17 -9.63 -10.57
CA GLY A 82 -7.59 -9.96 -10.74
C GLY A 82 -7.97 -10.20 -12.19
N TYR A 83 -7.40 -9.42 -13.12
CA TYR A 83 -7.62 -9.63 -14.56
C TYR A 83 -7.14 -11.01 -15.00
N GLN A 84 -5.94 -11.43 -14.55
CA GLN A 84 -5.45 -12.78 -14.86
C GLN A 84 -6.30 -13.87 -14.21
N ALA A 85 -6.73 -13.67 -12.95
CA ALA A 85 -7.53 -14.64 -12.20
C ALA A 85 -8.87 -14.96 -12.87
N CYS A 86 -9.51 -13.98 -13.51
CA CYS A 86 -10.83 -14.14 -14.12
C CYS A 86 -10.80 -14.29 -15.66
N SER A 87 -9.61 -14.32 -16.27
CA SER A 87 -9.44 -14.42 -17.73
C SER A 87 -10.00 -15.70 -18.36
N SER A 88 -10.22 -16.75 -17.56
CA SER A 88 -10.86 -18.01 -17.97
C SER A 88 -12.39 -17.96 -17.98
N GLY A 89 -13.00 -16.87 -17.49
CA GLY A 89 -14.46 -16.71 -17.40
C GLY A 89 -15.09 -17.16 -16.08
N GLU A 90 -14.28 -17.51 -15.08
CA GLU A 90 -14.76 -17.74 -13.72
C GLU A 90 -14.55 -16.49 -12.86
N ARG A 91 -15.59 -16.06 -12.14
CA ARG A 91 -15.48 -14.91 -11.24
C ARG A 91 -14.74 -15.30 -9.98
N ASN A 92 -13.61 -14.66 -9.76
CA ASN A 92 -12.80 -14.77 -8.56
C ASN A 92 -12.61 -13.36 -7.99
N VAL A 93 -13.25 -13.08 -6.86
CA VAL A 93 -13.21 -11.77 -6.18
C VAL A 93 -12.76 -11.95 -4.74
N ILE A 94 -12.19 -10.88 -4.18
CA ILE A 94 -11.80 -10.83 -2.78
C ILE A 94 -12.87 -10.03 -2.03
N GLU A 95 -13.45 -10.65 -0.99
CA GLU A 95 -14.36 -9.98 -0.07
C GLU A 95 -13.55 -9.20 0.98
N LEU A 96 -14.01 -7.99 1.28
CA LEU A 96 -13.43 -7.09 2.28
C LEU A 96 -14.10 -7.29 3.65
#